data_AF-A0A838RJU4-F1
#
_entry.id   AF-A0A838RJU4-F1
#
_cell.length_a   1.000
_cell.length_b   1.000
_cell.length_c   1.000
_cell.angle_alpha   90.00
_cell.angle_beta   90.00
_cell.angle_gamma   90.00
#
_symmetry.space_group_name_H-M   'P 1'
#
loop_
_entity.id
_entity.type
_entity.pdbx_description
1 polymer ?
#
loop_
_entity_poly.entity_id
_entity_poly.type
_entity_poly.pdbx_seq_one_letter_code
_entity_poly.pdbx_strand_id
1 'polypeptide(L)'
;MSPSRADRMKENFSLQGGRPQRRHIPEPQEESFPTSGPGKRAEELVISLPVDQLLPDRYQGRLRWPVDLKEIERLYRGEWDAQDFLDHIASRRQEEENPALDLAWEATVELARSILTEGQVAPITIARARDLPVGYQYVIETGEGRYWAYQLMRWLLTHDPESLDVPAEEWREDPGFIRAMAISEPSKLRQVAENEQRQSYASAIDRAVAYASMLAEEADYAIEGSPPGIRDGLLELPEAYWRAARRGLRGRKAVLQQVPAGARQIQRHLKLLTDLDPWVLARAKQYGLSEAQLRPLVGKAVEEQRQMVEKAVSEGLSSRAIEAEIRGGIEEEAGVILQEEEVYLGKEAKRELTLPEEVSRFLRSLTTAAARYEALLDKINENQVLALLEAELRSYDEAARGAQRARTPRRRVRHLLTLLGKINE
;
A
#
# COMPACT_ATOMS: atom_id res chain seq x y z
N MET A 1 -28.40 51.89 -14.25
CA MET A 1 -28.32 51.26 -12.92
C MET A 1 -28.46 49.76 -13.14
N SER A 2 -27.38 49.01 -12.91
CA SER A 2 -27.34 47.56 -13.16
C SER A 2 -27.94 46.82 -11.95
N PRO A 3 -28.76 45.78 -12.15
CA PRO A 3 -29.42 45.09 -11.05
C PRO A 3 -28.41 44.29 -10.22
N SER A 4 -28.68 44.16 -8.92
CA SER A 4 -27.78 43.51 -7.97
C SER A 4 -27.72 42.00 -8.20
N ARG A 5 -26.61 41.37 -7.78
CA ARG A 5 -26.36 39.93 -7.87
C ARG A 5 -27.40 39.09 -7.10
N ALA A 6 -28.14 39.69 -6.16
CA ALA A 6 -29.22 39.04 -5.42
C ALA A 6 -30.53 38.94 -6.21
N ASP A 7 -30.76 39.82 -7.18
CA ASP A 7 -31.99 39.83 -7.98
C ASP A 7 -31.94 38.78 -9.11
N ARG A 8 -30.76 38.42 -9.59
CA ARG A 8 -30.56 37.36 -10.60
C ARG A 8 -30.72 35.93 -10.06
N MET A 9 -30.68 35.73 -8.74
CA MET A 9 -30.83 34.40 -8.14
C MET A 9 -32.30 33.99 -7.91
N LYS A 10 -33.27 34.92 -8.02
CA LYS A 10 -34.68 34.62 -7.79
C LYS A 10 -35.46 34.24 -9.06
N GLU A 11 -34.94 34.53 -10.25
CA GLU A 11 -35.64 34.22 -11.52
C GLU A 11 -35.38 32.81 -12.08
N ASN A 12 -34.37 32.07 -11.58
CA ASN A 12 -34.10 30.70 -12.05
C ASN A 12 -34.74 29.59 -11.20
N PHE A 13 -35.50 29.94 -10.15
CA PHE A 13 -36.09 28.96 -9.22
C PHE A 13 -37.60 28.75 -9.37
N SER A 14 -38.19 29.23 -10.47
CA SER A 14 -39.61 29.04 -10.76
C SER A 14 -39.80 28.59 -12.21
N LEU A 15 -39.52 27.31 -12.49
CA LEU A 15 -40.13 26.51 -13.56
C LEU A 15 -39.50 25.10 -13.55
N GLN A 16 -40.01 24.21 -12.71
CA GLN A 16 -40.23 22.77 -12.96
C GLN A 16 -40.57 22.07 -11.64
N GLY A 17 -41.87 22.01 -11.34
CA GLY A 17 -42.44 21.09 -10.37
C GLY A 17 -42.43 19.66 -10.92
N GLY A 18 -41.25 19.05 -10.99
CA GLY A 18 -41.09 17.62 -11.20
C GLY A 18 -40.85 16.95 -9.86
N ARG A 19 -41.79 16.11 -9.40
CA ARG A 19 -41.52 15.18 -8.30
C ARG A 19 -40.24 14.39 -8.66
N PRO A 20 -39.30 14.16 -7.72
CA PRO A 20 -38.14 13.32 -8.01
C PRO A 20 -38.65 11.95 -8.45
N GLN A 21 -38.45 11.62 -9.72
CA GLN A 21 -38.65 10.25 -10.18
C GLN A 21 -37.68 9.40 -9.36
N ARG A 22 -38.23 8.51 -8.54
CA ARG A 22 -37.46 7.39 -7.99
C ARG A 22 -36.80 6.73 -9.19
N ARG A 23 -35.47 6.87 -9.33
CA ARG A 23 -34.70 6.11 -10.31
C ARG A 23 -35.07 4.65 -10.07
N HIS A 24 -35.61 4.01 -11.10
CA HIS A 24 -35.93 2.60 -11.05
C HIS A 24 -34.60 1.87 -10.90
N ILE A 25 -34.23 1.51 -9.67
CA ILE A 25 -33.16 0.56 -9.43
C ILE A 25 -33.71 -0.75 -10.01
N PRO A 26 -33.05 -1.36 -11.02
CA PRO A 26 -33.47 -2.68 -11.49
C PRO A 26 -33.40 -3.63 -10.30
N GLU A 27 -34.46 -4.41 -10.07
CA GLU A 27 -34.43 -5.46 -9.06
C GLU A 27 -33.21 -6.35 -9.34
N PRO A 28 -32.37 -6.64 -8.33
CA PRO A 28 -31.25 -7.53 -8.51
C PRO A 28 -31.83 -8.87 -8.95
N GLN A 29 -31.53 -9.28 -10.18
CA GLN A 29 -31.86 -10.61 -10.63
C GLN A 29 -31.22 -11.58 -9.64
N GLU A 30 -32.02 -12.47 -9.06
CA GLU A 30 -31.53 -13.56 -8.22
C GLU A 30 -30.68 -14.49 -9.08
N GLU A 31 -29.43 -14.09 -9.35
CA GLU A 31 -28.42 -15.01 -9.84
C GLU A 31 -28.21 -16.03 -8.73
N SER A 32 -28.75 -17.23 -8.96
CA SER A 32 -28.57 -18.37 -8.08
C SER A 32 -27.09 -18.64 -7.94
N PHE A 33 -26.52 -18.25 -6.79
CA PHE A 33 -25.16 -18.60 -6.43
C PHE A 33 -25.03 -20.13 -6.44
N PRO A 34 -24.00 -20.69 -7.08
CA PRO A 34 -23.77 -22.12 -7.01
C PRO A 34 -23.50 -22.48 -5.56
N THR A 35 -24.44 -23.19 -4.93
CA THR A 35 -24.21 -23.89 -3.66
C THR A 35 -23.17 -24.97 -3.93
N SER A 36 -21.89 -24.65 -3.72
CA SER A 36 -20.81 -25.61 -3.87
C SER A 36 -20.98 -26.71 -2.81
N GLY A 37 -21.40 -27.90 -3.26
CA GLY A 37 -21.33 -29.11 -2.45
C GLY A 37 -19.88 -29.39 -1.99
N PRO A 38 -19.70 -30.17 -0.91
CA PRO A 38 -18.40 -30.40 -0.31
C PRO A 38 -17.50 -31.13 -1.31
N GLY A 39 -16.45 -30.48 -1.80
CA GLY A 39 -15.37 -31.11 -2.55
C GLY A 39 -15.05 -30.56 -3.94
N LYS A 40 -15.81 -29.60 -4.48
CA LYS A 40 -15.36 -28.83 -5.65
C LYS A 40 -14.69 -27.55 -5.15
N ARG A 41 -13.42 -27.32 -5.54
CA ARG A 41 -12.79 -25.99 -5.43
C ARG A 41 -13.79 -25.00 -6.03
N ALA A 42 -14.25 -24.03 -5.27
CA ALA A 42 -15.04 -22.94 -5.80
C ALA A 42 -14.25 -22.36 -6.98
N GLU A 43 -14.73 -22.60 -8.20
CA GLU A 43 -14.22 -21.85 -9.35
C GLU A 43 -14.52 -20.39 -9.04
N GLU A 44 -13.45 -19.59 -8.92
CA GLU A 44 -13.51 -18.17 -8.62
C GLU A 44 -14.31 -17.48 -9.74
N LEU A 45 -15.61 -17.30 -9.53
CA LEU A 45 -16.47 -16.61 -10.48
C LEU A 45 -16.17 -15.11 -10.39
N VAL A 46 -15.56 -14.57 -11.44
CA VAL A 46 -15.41 -13.13 -11.62
C VAL A 46 -16.73 -12.58 -12.13
N ILE A 47 -17.39 -11.77 -11.31
CA ILE A 47 -18.63 -11.05 -11.63
C ILE A 47 -18.34 -9.56 -11.80
N SER A 48 -19.18 -8.87 -12.57
CA SER A 48 -19.15 -7.41 -12.67
C SER A 48 -20.27 -6.83 -11.82
N LEU A 49 -19.95 -5.94 -10.89
CA LEU A 49 -20.92 -5.36 -9.97
C LEU A 49 -20.96 -3.83 -10.10
N PRO A 50 -22.15 -3.20 -9.98
CA PRO A 50 -22.23 -1.76 -9.79
C PRO A 50 -21.40 -1.34 -8.58
N VAL A 51 -20.58 -0.31 -8.73
CA VAL A 51 -19.69 0.15 -7.64
C VAL A 51 -20.51 0.58 -6.41
N ASP A 52 -21.72 1.09 -6.61
CA ASP A 52 -22.66 1.49 -5.55
C ASP A 52 -23.22 0.32 -4.71
N GLN A 53 -22.99 -0.94 -5.10
CA GLN A 53 -23.41 -2.11 -4.32
C GLN A 53 -22.35 -2.60 -3.33
N LEU A 54 -21.19 -1.94 -3.29
CA LEU A 54 -20.05 -2.33 -2.49
C LEU A 54 -19.86 -1.40 -1.30
N LEU A 55 -19.43 -1.98 -0.17
CA LEU A 55 -19.00 -1.23 1.00
C LEU A 55 -17.56 -1.60 1.37
N PRO A 56 -16.72 -0.62 1.74
CA PRO A 56 -15.42 -0.90 2.32
C PRO A 56 -15.57 -1.63 3.66
N ASP A 57 -14.61 -2.49 3.99
CA ASP A 57 -14.58 -3.18 5.28
C ASP A 57 -14.24 -2.20 6.40
N ARG A 58 -15.21 -1.95 7.29
CA ARG A 58 -15.03 -1.05 8.44
C ARG A 58 -13.88 -1.46 9.36
N TYR A 59 -13.53 -2.74 9.40
CA TYR A 59 -12.43 -3.27 10.23
C TYR A 59 -11.14 -3.45 9.45
N GLN A 60 -11.01 -2.83 8.27
CA GLN A 60 -9.77 -2.78 7.53
C GLN A 60 -8.71 -2.02 8.36
N GLY A 61 -7.53 -2.64 8.54
CA GLY A 61 -6.44 -2.03 9.32
C GLY A 61 -5.77 -0.84 8.62
N ARG A 62 -5.99 -0.69 7.32
CA ARG A 62 -5.49 0.38 6.45
C ARG A 62 -6.66 1.16 5.87
N LEU A 63 -6.87 2.38 6.35
CA LEU A 63 -7.78 3.32 5.69
C LEU A 63 -7.11 3.84 4.41
N ARG A 64 -7.85 3.93 3.30
CA ARG A 64 -7.33 4.53 2.06
C ARG A 64 -7.06 6.02 2.24
N TRP A 65 -7.93 6.70 2.97
CA TRP A 65 -7.91 8.15 3.16
C TRP A 65 -7.44 8.49 4.58
N PRO A 66 -6.52 9.45 4.75
CA PRO A 66 -6.02 9.87 6.06
C PRO A 66 -7.01 10.82 6.76
N VAL A 67 -8.20 10.32 7.11
CA VAL A 67 -9.26 11.06 7.80
C VAL A 67 -9.45 10.61 9.25
N ASP A 68 -10.10 11.45 10.04
CA ASP A 68 -10.56 11.08 11.39
C ASP A 68 -11.68 10.02 11.30
N LEU A 69 -11.73 9.14 12.29
CA LEU A 69 -12.75 8.10 12.43
C LEU A 69 -14.16 8.66 12.45
N LYS A 70 -14.38 9.85 13.04
CA LYS A 70 -15.69 10.51 13.06
C LYS A 70 -16.21 10.77 11.66
N GLU A 71 -15.33 11.07 10.71
CA GLU A 71 -15.70 11.35 9.33
C GLU A 71 -16.05 10.05 8.58
N ILE A 72 -15.19 9.03 8.67
CA ILE A 72 -15.44 7.75 7.99
C ILE A 72 -16.61 6.97 8.60
N GLU A 73 -16.93 7.17 9.88
CA GLU A 73 -18.11 6.58 10.49
C GLU A 73 -19.42 7.06 9.85
N ARG A 74 -19.45 8.28 9.29
CA ARG A 74 -20.63 8.78 8.57
C ARG A 74 -20.90 7.94 7.33
N LEU A 75 -19.85 7.54 6.61
CA LEU A 75 -19.94 6.60 5.49
C LEU A 75 -20.47 5.24 5.97
N TYR A 76 -19.92 4.68 7.05
CA TYR A 76 -20.34 3.37 7.57
C TYR A 76 -21.75 3.34 8.16
N ARG A 77 -22.26 4.48 8.61
CA ARG A 77 -23.65 4.63 9.09
C ARG A 77 -24.64 4.91 7.97
N GLY A 78 -24.16 5.10 6.73
CA GLY A 78 -24.98 5.50 5.58
C GLY A 78 -25.47 6.94 5.66
N GLU A 79 -24.84 7.78 6.49
CA GLU A 79 -25.09 9.23 6.51
C GLU A 79 -24.46 9.92 5.31
N TRP A 80 -23.39 9.33 4.77
CA TRP A 80 -22.73 9.70 3.53
C TRP A 80 -22.68 8.48 2.61
N ASP A 81 -22.87 8.70 1.31
CA ASP A 81 -22.41 7.76 0.30
C ASP A 81 -20.92 8.02 -0.05
N ALA A 82 -20.37 7.20 -0.96
CA ALA A 82 -18.97 7.33 -1.33
C ALA A 82 -18.66 8.61 -2.12
N GLN A 83 -19.64 9.17 -2.84
CA GLN A 83 -19.47 10.42 -3.58
C GLN A 83 -19.53 11.61 -2.62
N ASP A 84 -20.47 11.63 -1.67
CA ASP A 84 -20.52 12.61 -0.58
C ASP A 84 -19.20 12.64 0.20
N PHE A 85 -18.63 11.46 0.47
CA PHE A 85 -17.34 11.35 1.15
C PHE A 85 -16.20 11.92 0.30
N LEU A 86 -16.18 11.69 -1.01
CA LEU A 86 -15.17 12.26 -1.91
C LEU A 86 -15.28 13.78 -2.06
N ASP A 87 -16.49 14.34 -2.06
CA ASP A 87 -16.70 15.80 -2.01
C ASP A 87 -16.08 16.44 -0.77
N HIS A 88 -16.26 15.77 0.38
CA HIS A 88 -15.64 16.19 1.64
C HIS A 88 -14.11 16.09 1.58
N ILE A 89 -13.56 14.99 1.06
CA ILE A 89 -12.12 14.82 0.86
C ILE A 89 -11.54 15.91 -0.05
N ALA A 90 -12.18 16.18 -1.19
CA ALA A 90 -11.73 17.18 -2.15
C ALA A 90 -11.73 18.58 -1.54
N SER A 91 -12.74 18.90 -0.74
CA SER A 91 -12.85 20.18 -0.02
C SER A 91 -11.73 20.33 1.01
N ARG A 92 -11.48 19.30 1.84
CA ARG A 92 -10.37 19.30 2.81
C ARG A 92 -9.02 19.50 2.16
N ARG A 93 -8.78 18.87 1.01
CA ARG A 93 -7.54 19.03 0.26
C ARG A 93 -7.28 20.48 -0.16
N GLN A 94 -8.34 21.25 -0.43
CA GLN A 94 -8.22 22.67 -0.79
C GLN A 94 -8.03 23.58 0.43
N GLU A 95 -8.59 23.18 1.58
CA GLU A 95 -8.60 23.98 2.80
C GLU A 95 -7.40 23.71 3.73
N GLU A 96 -6.86 22.49 3.70
CA GLU A 96 -5.83 22.02 4.61
C GLU A 96 -4.54 21.67 3.87
N GLU A 97 -3.40 22.16 4.38
CA GLU A 97 -2.08 21.65 3.99
C GLU A 97 -1.84 20.29 4.65
N ASN A 98 -2.35 19.21 4.04
CA ASN A 98 -2.15 17.84 4.50
C ASN A 98 -1.45 17.00 3.42
N PRO A 99 -0.11 16.91 3.44
CA PRO A 99 0.66 16.18 2.42
C PRO A 99 0.29 14.71 2.29
N ALA A 100 -0.18 14.07 3.38
CA ALA A 100 -0.62 12.68 3.34
C ALA A 100 -1.92 12.52 2.55
N LEU A 101 -2.82 13.51 2.63
CA LEU A 101 -4.07 13.54 1.87
C LEU A 101 -3.80 13.74 0.39
N ASP A 102 -2.92 14.68 0.04
CA ASP A 102 -2.49 14.91 -1.35
C ASP A 102 -1.88 13.65 -1.97
N LEU A 103 -0.93 13.01 -1.25
CA LEU A 103 -0.30 11.79 -1.74
C LEU A 103 -1.33 10.65 -1.93
N ALA A 104 -2.28 10.51 -1.00
CA ALA A 104 -3.34 9.52 -1.12
C ALA A 104 -4.28 9.82 -2.30
N TRP A 105 -4.59 11.10 -2.55
CA TRP A 105 -5.39 11.55 -3.69
C TRP A 105 -4.69 11.24 -5.00
N GLU A 106 -3.47 11.73 -5.21
CA GLU A 106 -2.71 11.53 -6.45
C GLU A 106 -2.48 10.04 -6.74
N ALA A 107 -2.11 9.25 -5.74
CA ALA A 107 -1.98 7.79 -5.91
C ALA A 107 -3.30 7.09 -6.23
N THR A 108 -4.46 7.70 -5.93
CA THR A 108 -5.78 7.19 -6.33
C THR A 108 -6.15 7.64 -7.74
N VAL A 109 -5.80 8.87 -8.12
CA VAL A 109 -5.95 9.37 -9.50
C VAL A 109 -5.13 8.54 -10.47
N GLU A 110 -3.85 8.28 -10.17
CA GLU A 110 -2.99 7.44 -11.01
C GLU A 110 -3.56 6.04 -11.19
N LEU A 111 -4.06 5.43 -10.10
CA LEU A 111 -4.71 4.12 -10.17
C LEU A 111 -6.00 4.16 -10.98
N ALA A 112 -6.80 5.23 -10.87
CA ALA A 112 -7.99 5.41 -11.67
C ALA A 112 -7.65 5.50 -13.17
N ARG A 113 -6.65 6.33 -13.53
CA ARG A 113 -6.18 6.44 -14.92
C ARG A 113 -5.70 5.09 -15.46
N SER A 114 -4.90 4.36 -14.70
CA SER A 114 -4.43 3.01 -15.08
C SER A 114 -5.58 2.03 -15.29
N ILE A 115 -6.58 2.00 -14.40
CA ILE A 115 -7.77 1.16 -14.58
C ILE A 115 -8.54 1.56 -15.85
N LEU A 116 -8.66 2.86 -16.11
CA LEU A 116 -9.40 3.37 -17.26
C LEU A 116 -8.72 3.01 -18.59
N THR A 117 -7.39 3.08 -18.68
CA THR A 117 -6.62 2.85 -19.92
C THR A 117 -6.17 1.40 -20.12
N GLU A 118 -5.82 0.69 -19.06
CA GLU A 118 -5.29 -0.68 -19.11
C GLU A 118 -6.33 -1.73 -18.73
N GLY A 119 -7.43 -1.30 -18.12
CA GLY A 119 -8.44 -2.16 -17.53
C GLY A 119 -8.06 -2.67 -16.14
N GLN A 120 -8.99 -3.31 -15.46
CA GLN A 120 -8.80 -3.63 -14.05
C GLN A 120 -7.76 -4.73 -13.74
N VAL A 121 -7.06 -5.40 -14.64
CA VAL A 121 -6.08 -6.50 -14.32
C VAL A 121 -6.55 -7.57 -13.30
N ALA A 122 -6.58 -7.29 -11.99
CA ALA A 122 -7.03 -8.17 -10.92
C ALA A 122 -8.41 -7.78 -10.33
N PRO A 123 -9.36 -8.73 -10.21
CA PRO A 123 -10.65 -8.49 -9.55
C PRO A 123 -10.47 -8.16 -8.05
N ILE A 124 -11.41 -7.41 -7.47
CA ILE A 124 -11.51 -7.26 -6.01
C ILE A 124 -12.10 -8.54 -5.41
N THR A 125 -11.89 -8.78 -4.12
CA THR A 125 -12.52 -9.90 -3.42
C THR A 125 -13.64 -9.37 -2.53
N ILE A 126 -14.81 -9.99 -2.57
CA ILE A 126 -15.98 -9.54 -1.83
C ILE A 126 -16.63 -10.69 -1.07
N ALA A 127 -17.18 -10.38 0.10
CA ALA A 127 -18.04 -11.28 0.85
C ALA A 127 -19.46 -10.70 0.90
N ARG A 128 -20.48 -11.56 0.90
CA ARG A 128 -21.87 -11.11 1.03
C ARG A 128 -22.08 -10.45 2.39
N ALA A 129 -22.60 -9.22 2.38
CA ALA A 129 -23.01 -8.54 3.61
C ALA A 129 -24.29 -9.20 4.13
N ARG A 130 -24.44 -9.42 5.44
CA ARG A 130 -25.72 -9.88 6.00
C ARG A 130 -26.74 -8.75 5.85
N ASP A 131 -27.79 -9.03 5.08
CA ASP A 131 -29.00 -8.25 4.78
C ASP A 131 -29.09 -6.86 5.45
N LEU A 132 -28.65 -5.82 4.74
CA LEU A 132 -28.96 -4.43 5.10
C LEU A 132 -30.36 -4.04 4.56
N PRO A 133 -31.15 -3.21 5.26
CA PRO A 133 -32.53 -2.86 4.86
C PRO A 133 -32.65 -2.13 3.52
N VAL A 134 -31.55 -1.55 3.03
CA VAL A 134 -31.51 -0.77 1.78
C VAL A 134 -30.27 -1.19 0.99
N GLY A 135 -30.45 -2.14 0.07
CA GLY A 135 -29.71 -2.22 -1.20
C GLY A 135 -28.23 -2.65 -1.23
N TYR A 136 -27.44 -2.61 -0.16
CA TYR A 136 -26.02 -3.00 -0.23
C TYR A 136 -25.83 -4.52 -0.02
N GLN A 137 -25.17 -5.19 -0.97
CA GLN A 137 -25.12 -6.65 -1.04
C GLN A 137 -23.75 -7.24 -0.69
N TYR A 138 -22.65 -6.45 -0.72
CA TYR A 138 -21.30 -6.99 -0.54
C TYR A 138 -20.33 -6.06 0.22
N VAL A 139 -19.48 -6.68 1.05
CA VAL A 139 -18.34 -6.04 1.72
C VAL A 139 -17.05 -6.43 1.00
N ILE A 140 -16.21 -5.44 0.75
CA ILE A 140 -14.91 -5.64 0.12
C ILE A 140 -13.96 -6.29 1.13
N GLU A 141 -13.46 -7.49 0.81
CA GLU A 141 -12.40 -8.12 1.58
C GLU A 141 -11.03 -7.62 1.09
N THR A 142 -10.75 -7.67 -0.21
CA THR A 142 -9.46 -7.21 -0.75
C THR A 142 -9.65 -6.37 -2.01
N GLY A 143 -8.75 -5.41 -2.22
CA GLY A 143 -8.83 -4.50 -3.37
C GLY A 143 -9.57 -3.18 -3.13
N GLU A 144 -9.68 -2.74 -1.88
CA GLU A 144 -10.31 -1.45 -1.52
C GLU A 144 -9.71 -0.24 -2.26
N GLY A 145 -8.40 -0.27 -2.56
CA GLY A 145 -7.76 0.77 -3.38
C GLY A 145 -8.36 0.88 -4.79
N ARG A 146 -8.74 -0.25 -5.41
CA ARG A 146 -9.41 -0.25 -6.72
C ARG A 146 -10.83 0.27 -6.59
N TYR A 147 -11.56 -0.14 -5.55
CA TYR A 147 -12.88 0.42 -5.27
C TYR A 147 -12.85 1.95 -5.15
N TRP A 148 -11.91 2.49 -4.37
CA TRP A 148 -11.75 3.94 -4.24
C TRP A 148 -11.31 4.61 -5.54
N ALA A 149 -10.50 3.95 -6.36
CA ALA A 149 -10.15 4.44 -7.69
C ALA A 149 -11.36 4.52 -8.62
N TYR A 150 -12.26 3.52 -8.60
CA TYR A 150 -13.53 3.57 -9.34
C TYR A 150 -14.45 4.69 -8.84
N GLN A 151 -14.59 4.85 -7.51
CA GLN A 151 -15.40 5.93 -6.96
C GLN A 151 -14.83 7.32 -7.30
N LEU A 152 -13.51 7.49 -7.20
CA LEU A 152 -12.83 8.73 -7.57
C LEU A 152 -12.93 9.01 -9.07
N MET A 153 -12.80 7.99 -9.92
CA MET A 153 -12.99 8.13 -11.36
C MET A 153 -14.38 8.69 -11.70
N ARG A 154 -15.44 8.13 -11.12
CA ARG A 154 -16.82 8.63 -11.29
C ARG A 154 -16.98 10.07 -10.81
N TRP A 155 -16.34 10.39 -9.69
CA TRP A 155 -16.34 11.73 -9.12
C TRP A 155 -15.65 12.74 -10.05
N LEU A 156 -14.44 12.41 -10.53
CA LEU A 156 -13.65 13.25 -11.44
C LEU A 156 -14.37 13.47 -12.76
N LEU A 157 -14.96 12.43 -13.36
CA LEU A 157 -15.75 12.58 -14.59
C LEU A 157 -16.91 13.58 -14.45
N THR A 158 -17.38 13.82 -13.22
CA THR A 158 -18.47 14.76 -12.94
C THR A 158 -17.95 16.15 -12.58
N HIS A 159 -16.88 16.25 -11.79
CA HIS A 159 -16.42 17.51 -11.18
C HIS A 159 -15.15 18.09 -11.79
N ASP A 160 -14.26 17.23 -12.29
CA ASP A 160 -12.94 17.60 -12.82
C ASP A 160 -12.45 16.56 -13.85
N PRO A 161 -13.04 16.55 -15.06
CA PRO A 161 -12.72 15.55 -16.08
C PRO A 161 -11.31 15.73 -16.65
N GLU A 162 -10.76 16.95 -16.60
CA GLU A 162 -9.40 17.26 -17.07
C GLU A 162 -8.35 16.52 -16.24
N SER A 163 -8.62 16.28 -14.95
CA SER A 163 -7.76 15.48 -14.08
C SER A 163 -7.62 14.01 -14.46
N LEU A 164 -8.45 13.45 -15.34
CA LEU A 164 -8.22 12.09 -15.85
C LEU A 164 -7.32 12.10 -17.08
N ASP A 165 -7.46 13.08 -17.97
CA ASP A 165 -6.70 13.21 -19.23
C ASP A 165 -6.69 11.91 -20.07
N VAL A 166 -7.83 11.18 -20.09
CA VAL A 166 -8.01 9.96 -20.90
C VAL A 166 -9.22 10.13 -21.82
N PRO A 167 -9.04 10.14 -23.16
CA PRO A 167 -10.14 10.20 -24.11
C PRO A 167 -11.11 9.01 -23.97
N ALA A 168 -12.41 9.24 -24.16
CA ALA A 168 -13.46 8.23 -23.96
C ALA A 168 -13.27 6.98 -24.85
N GLU A 169 -12.68 7.15 -26.04
CA GLU A 169 -12.34 6.08 -26.96
C GLU A 169 -11.22 5.15 -26.47
N GLU A 170 -10.42 5.58 -25.49
CA GLU A 170 -9.36 4.78 -24.88
C GLU A 170 -9.82 4.00 -23.65
N TRP A 171 -11.06 4.23 -23.20
CA TRP A 171 -11.58 3.60 -22.00
C TRP A 171 -11.75 2.09 -22.20
N ARG A 172 -11.15 1.30 -21.30
CA ARG A 172 -11.23 -0.16 -21.26
C ARG A 172 -12.27 -0.70 -20.27
N GLU A 173 -12.68 0.12 -19.32
CA GLU A 173 -13.61 -0.25 -18.25
C GLU A 173 -14.73 0.80 -18.17
N ASP A 174 -15.92 0.36 -17.77
CA ASP A 174 -17.02 1.26 -17.42
C ASP A 174 -16.83 1.73 -15.97
N PRO A 175 -16.67 3.05 -15.71
CA PRO A 175 -16.51 3.58 -14.35
C PRO A 175 -17.64 3.18 -13.38
N GLY A 176 -18.82 2.82 -13.89
CA GLY A 176 -19.97 2.39 -13.09
C GLY A 176 -19.88 0.96 -12.55
N PHE A 177 -18.98 0.12 -13.07
CA PHE A 177 -18.90 -1.31 -12.73
C PHE A 177 -17.48 -1.76 -12.40
N ILE A 178 -17.35 -2.64 -11.41
CA ILE A 178 -16.08 -3.18 -10.95
C ILE A 178 -16.11 -4.71 -10.96
N ARG A 179 -15.02 -5.32 -11.43
CA ARG A 179 -14.84 -6.78 -11.43
C ARG A 179 -14.52 -7.27 -10.03
N ALA A 180 -15.28 -8.25 -9.57
CA ALA A 180 -15.18 -8.82 -8.23
C ALA A 180 -15.22 -10.36 -8.25
N MET A 181 -14.58 -10.98 -7.28
CA MET A 181 -14.70 -12.41 -6.97
C MET A 181 -15.45 -12.56 -5.66
N ALA A 182 -16.58 -13.27 -5.70
CA ALA A 182 -17.33 -13.59 -4.51
C ALA A 182 -16.67 -14.74 -3.74
N ILE A 183 -16.47 -14.55 -2.45
CA ILE A 183 -15.97 -15.58 -1.53
C ILE A 183 -17.03 -15.96 -0.51
N SER A 184 -16.97 -17.21 -0.07
CA SER A 184 -17.92 -17.74 0.92
C SER A 184 -17.67 -17.21 2.33
N GLU A 185 -16.40 -17.07 2.71
CA GLU A 185 -15.99 -16.72 4.07
C GLU A 185 -14.84 -15.69 4.05
N PRO A 186 -15.08 -14.46 4.53
CA PRO A 186 -14.03 -13.46 4.68
C PRO A 186 -13.02 -13.92 5.72
N SER A 187 -11.74 -13.63 5.50
CA SER A 187 -10.66 -13.95 6.42
C SER A 187 -9.59 -12.86 6.46
N LYS A 188 -9.36 -12.31 7.66
CA LYS A 188 -8.26 -11.38 7.91
C LYS A 188 -6.90 -11.98 7.58
N LEU A 189 -6.72 -13.29 7.73
CA LEU A 189 -5.48 -13.97 7.37
C LEU A 189 -5.16 -13.85 5.87
N ARG A 190 -6.16 -14.05 5.01
CA ARG A 190 -6.03 -13.91 3.55
C ARG A 190 -5.72 -12.47 3.18
N GLN A 191 -6.49 -11.53 3.73
CA GLN A 191 -6.32 -10.09 3.52
C GLN A 191 -4.89 -9.63 3.91
N VAL A 192 -4.41 -10.04 5.08
CA VAL A 192 -3.06 -9.69 5.56
C VAL A 192 -1.97 -10.32 4.70
N ALA A 193 -2.11 -11.60 4.32
CA ALA A 193 -1.14 -12.29 3.49
C ALA A 193 -1.02 -11.65 2.09
N GLU A 194 -2.15 -11.33 1.44
CA GLU A 194 -2.17 -10.66 0.14
C GLU A 194 -1.52 -9.27 0.21
N ASN A 195 -1.87 -8.48 1.22
CA ASN A 195 -1.30 -7.15 1.42
C ASN A 195 0.21 -7.19 1.67
N GLU A 196 0.72 -8.22 2.35
CA GLU A 196 2.17 -8.37 2.53
C GLU A 196 2.91 -8.78 1.27
N GLN A 197 2.34 -9.67 0.46
CA GLN A 197 2.96 -10.05 -0.81
C GLN A 197 3.12 -8.84 -1.74
N ARG A 198 2.17 -7.89 -1.66
CA ARG A 198 2.19 -6.65 -2.44
C ARG A 198 2.87 -5.49 -1.75
N GLN A 199 3.43 -5.68 -0.55
CA GLN A 199 4.04 -4.62 0.27
C GLN A 199 3.14 -3.38 0.39
N SER A 200 1.82 -3.58 0.49
CA SER A 200 0.85 -2.52 0.27
C SER A 200 0.59 -1.64 1.50
N TYR A 201 1.22 -1.88 2.64
CA TYR A 201 0.99 -1.08 3.84
C TYR A 201 1.60 0.31 3.70
N ALA A 202 0.80 1.35 3.98
CA ALA A 202 1.26 2.73 3.93
C ALA A 202 2.23 3.05 5.09
N SER A 203 2.02 2.42 6.25
CA SER A 203 2.90 2.59 7.41
C SER A 203 3.15 1.28 8.15
N ALA A 204 4.20 1.27 8.97
CA ALA A 204 4.47 0.16 9.89
C ALA A 204 3.34 -0.01 10.94
N ILE A 205 2.61 1.07 11.24
CA ILE A 205 1.47 1.06 12.15
C ILE A 205 0.28 0.35 11.50
N ASP A 206 -0.03 0.65 10.23
CA ASP A 206 -1.10 -0.05 9.49
C ASP A 206 -0.83 -1.54 9.41
N ARG A 207 0.44 -1.90 9.15
CA ARG A 207 0.87 -3.29 9.13
C ARG A 207 0.70 -3.95 10.51
N ALA A 208 1.05 -3.26 11.59
CA ALA A 208 0.88 -3.77 12.95
C ALA A 208 -0.60 -3.97 13.30
N VAL A 209 -1.48 -3.02 12.95
CA VAL A 209 -2.93 -3.13 13.13
C VAL A 209 -3.48 -4.32 12.34
N ALA A 210 -3.03 -4.51 11.10
CA ALA A 210 -3.44 -5.63 10.27
C ALA A 210 -3.06 -6.97 10.90
N TYR A 211 -1.82 -7.11 11.40
CA TYR A 211 -1.43 -8.31 12.15
C TYR A 211 -2.27 -8.51 13.42
N ALA A 212 -2.55 -7.46 14.19
CA ALA A 212 -3.38 -7.55 15.37
C ALA A 212 -4.81 -8.01 15.04
N SER A 213 -5.38 -7.53 13.94
CA SER A 213 -6.72 -7.92 13.46
C SER A 213 -6.81 -9.40 13.09
N MET A 214 -5.84 -9.89 12.31
CA MET A 214 -5.73 -11.31 11.95
C MET A 214 -5.57 -12.19 13.18
N LEU A 215 -4.75 -11.75 14.14
CA LEU A 215 -4.53 -12.46 15.39
C LEU A 215 -5.74 -12.42 16.34
N ALA A 216 -6.62 -11.43 16.21
CA ALA A 216 -7.88 -11.38 16.94
C ALA A 216 -8.88 -12.37 16.32
N GLU A 217 -8.99 -12.42 14.98
CA GLU A 217 -9.82 -13.39 14.26
C GLU A 217 -9.39 -14.84 14.54
N GLU A 218 -8.10 -15.16 14.43
CA GLU A 218 -7.59 -16.52 14.71
C GLU A 218 -7.88 -16.97 16.16
N ALA A 219 -7.98 -16.01 17.08
CA ALA A 219 -8.28 -16.29 18.49
C ALA A 219 -9.77 -16.33 18.80
N ASP A 220 -10.62 -16.16 17.80
CA ASP A 220 -12.07 -16.04 17.92
C ASP A 220 -12.48 -14.97 18.95
N TYR A 221 -11.74 -13.85 18.97
CA TYR A 221 -12.11 -12.72 19.80
C TYR A 221 -13.28 -11.97 19.15
N ALA A 222 -14.36 -11.77 19.91
CA ALA A 222 -15.44 -10.89 19.51
C ALA A 222 -14.89 -9.47 19.26
N ILE A 223 -15.02 -9.00 18.03
CA ILE A 223 -14.64 -7.64 17.64
C ILE A 223 -15.84 -6.74 17.92
N GLU A 224 -15.87 -6.18 19.12
CA GLU A 224 -16.85 -5.19 19.55
C GLU A 224 -16.23 -3.79 19.54
N GLY A 225 -17.06 -2.78 19.25
CA GLY A 225 -16.67 -1.36 19.33
C GLY A 225 -16.35 -0.70 17.98
N SER A 226 -15.73 0.48 18.08
CA SER A 226 -15.37 1.35 16.96
C SER A 226 -14.42 0.64 15.97
N PRO A 227 -14.50 0.95 14.68
CA PRO A 227 -13.48 0.53 13.72
C PRO A 227 -12.08 1.11 14.08
N PRO A 228 -10.98 0.47 13.63
CA PRO A 228 -9.64 0.98 13.86
C PRO A 228 -9.39 2.29 13.10
N GLY A 229 -8.77 3.28 13.76
CA GLY A 229 -8.41 4.55 13.13
C GLY A 229 -8.06 5.63 14.15
N ILE A 230 -7.97 6.90 13.71
CA ILE A 230 -7.64 8.03 14.59
C ILE A 230 -8.92 8.74 14.99
N ARG A 231 -9.18 8.91 16.28
CA ARG A 231 -10.26 9.77 16.81
C ARG A 231 -9.68 10.73 17.82
N ASP A 232 -9.98 12.02 17.66
CA ASP A 232 -9.53 13.06 18.60
C ASP A 232 -8.01 13.02 18.85
N GLY A 233 -7.25 12.72 17.78
CA GLY A 233 -5.79 12.61 17.81
C GLY A 233 -5.23 11.34 18.46
N LEU A 234 -6.07 10.35 18.80
CA LEU A 234 -5.67 9.07 19.39
C LEU A 234 -5.94 7.91 18.44
N LEU A 235 -5.04 6.94 18.38
CA LEU A 235 -5.29 5.70 17.65
C LEU A 235 -6.28 4.84 18.46
N GLU A 236 -7.53 4.81 18.03
CA GLU A 236 -8.54 3.90 18.55
C GLU A 236 -8.47 2.56 17.80
N LEU A 237 -8.40 1.46 18.55
CA LEU A 237 -8.52 0.09 18.02
C LEU A 237 -9.52 -0.69 18.88
N PRO A 238 -10.23 -1.68 18.30
CA PRO A 238 -11.01 -2.64 19.09
C PRO A 238 -10.16 -3.28 20.18
N GLU A 239 -10.73 -3.50 21.38
CA GLU A 239 -10.01 -4.12 22.51
C GLU A 239 -9.47 -5.51 22.15
N ALA A 240 -10.17 -6.23 21.27
CA ALA A 240 -9.71 -7.51 20.71
C ALA A 240 -8.33 -7.38 20.04
N TYR A 241 -8.05 -6.27 19.37
CA TYR A 241 -6.78 -6.05 18.66
C TYR A 241 -5.64 -5.79 19.65
N TRP A 242 -5.87 -4.93 20.65
CA TRP A 242 -4.90 -4.71 21.74
C TRP A 242 -4.57 -6.01 22.47
N ARG A 243 -5.59 -6.79 22.83
CA ARG A 243 -5.42 -8.10 23.47
C ARG A 243 -4.65 -9.08 22.60
N ALA A 244 -4.94 -9.12 21.30
CA ALA A 244 -4.25 -9.98 20.35
C ALA A 244 -2.79 -9.58 20.17
N ALA A 245 -2.49 -8.28 20.09
CA ALA A 245 -1.13 -7.75 20.00
C ALA A 245 -0.29 -8.08 21.25
N ARG A 246 -0.85 -7.87 22.45
CA ARG A 246 -0.21 -8.23 23.74
C ARG A 246 0.08 -9.72 23.86
N ARG A 247 -0.84 -10.58 23.39
CA ARG A 247 -0.63 -12.03 23.36
C ARG A 247 0.47 -12.45 22.38
N GLY A 248 0.63 -11.69 21.30
CA GLY A 248 1.63 -11.93 20.26
C GLY A 248 1.38 -13.26 19.52
N LEU A 249 2.46 -13.90 19.09
CA LEU A 249 2.38 -15.12 18.27
C LEU A 249 2.37 -16.43 19.08
N ARG A 250 2.20 -16.36 20.40
CA ARG A 250 2.27 -17.53 21.28
C ARG A 250 1.20 -18.57 20.90
N GLY A 251 1.65 -19.72 20.40
CA GLY A 251 0.80 -20.85 20.01
C GLY A 251 0.21 -20.78 18.59
N ARG A 252 0.55 -19.77 17.79
CA ARG A 252 -0.12 -19.46 16.51
C ARG A 252 0.71 -19.87 15.30
N LYS A 253 0.88 -21.19 15.13
CA LYS A 253 1.69 -21.76 14.04
C LYS A 253 1.05 -21.57 12.66
N ALA A 254 -0.29 -21.55 12.58
CA ALA A 254 -1.01 -21.44 11.31
C ALA A 254 -0.74 -20.09 10.62
N VAL A 255 -0.78 -18.99 11.37
CA VAL A 255 -0.41 -17.65 10.87
C VAL A 255 0.98 -17.62 10.24
N LEU A 256 1.96 -18.22 10.91
CA LEU A 256 3.36 -18.21 10.46
C LEU A 256 3.59 -18.97 9.15
N GLN A 257 2.70 -19.90 8.79
CA GLN A 257 2.80 -20.66 7.56
C GLN A 257 2.17 -19.93 6.37
N GLN A 258 1.22 -19.03 6.63
CA GLN A 258 0.40 -18.40 5.59
C GLN A 258 0.80 -16.96 5.29
N VAL A 259 1.31 -16.23 6.28
CA VAL A 259 1.79 -14.86 6.08
C VAL A 259 3.26 -14.88 5.62
N PRO A 260 3.61 -14.20 4.50
CA PRO A 260 5.00 -14.15 4.04
C PRO A 260 5.98 -13.54 5.05
N ALA A 261 5.47 -12.65 5.90
CA ALA A 261 6.23 -12.05 6.99
C ALA A 261 6.57 -13.09 8.05
N GLY A 262 7.86 -13.27 8.34
CA GLY A 262 8.30 -14.21 9.37
C GLY A 262 7.89 -13.77 10.78
N ALA A 263 7.90 -14.73 11.72
CA ALA A 263 7.49 -14.50 13.11
C ALA A 263 8.17 -13.30 13.78
N ARG A 264 9.48 -13.10 13.53
CA ARG A 264 10.25 -11.99 14.08
C ARG A 264 9.76 -10.63 13.58
N GLN A 265 9.38 -10.55 12.31
CA GLN A 265 8.86 -9.31 11.72
C GLN A 265 7.49 -8.99 12.27
N ILE A 266 6.58 -9.99 12.31
CA ILE A 266 5.24 -9.81 12.88
C ILE A 266 5.34 -9.35 14.34
N GLN A 267 6.12 -10.06 15.17
CA GLN A 267 6.27 -9.70 16.58
C GLN A 267 6.86 -8.31 16.79
N ARG A 268 7.77 -7.86 15.91
CA ARG A 268 8.35 -6.52 15.94
C ARG A 268 7.30 -5.44 15.68
N HIS A 269 6.41 -5.65 14.71
CA HIS A 269 5.34 -4.71 14.40
C HIS A 269 4.30 -4.68 15.53
N LEU A 270 3.94 -5.85 16.08
CA LEU A 270 3.03 -5.90 17.24
C LEU A 270 3.58 -5.16 18.47
N LYS A 271 4.91 -5.12 18.65
CA LYS A 271 5.54 -4.33 19.72
C LYS A 271 5.32 -2.83 19.57
N LEU A 272 5.19 -2.32 18.34
CA LEU A 272 4.84 -0.90 18.14
C LEU A 272 3.50 -0.58 18.79
N LEU A 273 2.51 -1.46 18.63
CA LEU A 273 1.19 -1.28 19.25
C LEU A 273 1.24 -1.43 20.77
N THR A 274 2.04 -2.36 21.30
CA THR A 274 2.03 -2.62 22.75
C THR A 274 2.84 -1.62 23.56
N ASP A 275 3.88 -1.04 22.97
CA ASP A 275 4.90 -0.30 23.70
C ASP A 275 4.88 1.22 23.41
N LEU A 276 4.13 1.67 22.38
CA LEU A 276 3.95 3.10 22.08
C LEU A 276 2.57 3.58 22.52
N ASP A 277 2.51 4.82 23.02
CA ASP A 277 1.27 5.48 23.42
C ASP A 277 0.31 5.69 22.22
N PRO A 278 -1.02 5.54 22.38
CA PRO A 278 -1.98 5.71 21.28
C PRO A 278 -1.92 7.07 20.57
N TRP A 279 -1.59 8.14 21.30
CA TRP A 279 -1.38 9.46 20.71
C TRP A 279 -0.13 9.47 19.81
N VAL A 280 0.96 8.83 20.27
CA VAL A 280 2.22 8.70 19.51
C VAL A 280 1.98 7.93 18.23
N LEU A 281 1.20 6.84 18.29
CA LEU A 281 0.83 6.05 17.12
C LEU A 281 -0.02 6.85 16.12
N ALA A 282 -1.00 7.62 16.59
CA ALA A 282 -1.82 8.48 15.73
C ALA A 282 -0.98 9.55 15.04
N ARG A 283 -0.15 10.27 15.81
CA ARG A 283 0.73 11.33 15.29
C ARG A 283 1.73 10.76 14.30
N ALA A 284 2.39 9.65 14.63
CA ALA A 284 3.31 8.97 13.73
C ALA A 284 2.65 8.55 12.41
N LYS A 285 1.42 8.03 12.47
CA LYS A 285 0.65 7.64 11.28
C LYS A 285 0.27 8.87 10.43
N GLN A 286 -0.19 9.95 11.06
CA GLN A 286 -0.60 11.18 10.38
C GLN A 286 0.55 11.83 9.59
N TYR A 287 1.77 11.81 10.15
CA TYR A 287 2.95 12.42 9.52
C TYR A 287 3.86 11.42 8.78
N GLY A 288 3.40 10.17 8.61
CA GLY A 288 4.14 9.16 7.85
C GLY A 288 5.51 8.79 8.44
N LEU A 289 5.66 8.80 9.77
CA LEU A 289 6.91 8.40 10.41
C LEU A 289 7.22 6.92 10.12
N SER A 290 8.46 6.65 9.73
CA SER A 290 8.95 5.33 9.35
C SER A 290 9.13 4.40 10.55
N GLU A 291 9.13 3.07 10.30
CA GLU A 291 9.45 2.08 11.33
C GLU A 291 10.78 2.40 12.03
N ALA A 292 11.78 2.82 11.26
CA ALA A 292 13.11 3.12 11.78
C ALA A 292 13.11 4.30 12.76
N GLN A 293 12.24 5.29 12.57
CA GLN A 293 12.09 6.43 13.48
C GLN A 293 11.33 6.06 14.76
N LEU A 294 10.38 5.12 14.69
CA LEU A 294 9.56 4.73 15.85
C LEU A 294 10.23 3.72 16.77
N ARG A 295 11.10 2.86 16.23
CA ARG A 295 11.74 1.79 17.01
C ARG A 295 12.58 2.27 18.20
N PRO A 296 13.34 3.36 18.12
CA PRO A 296 14.07 3.90 19.27
C PRO A 296 13.19 4.32 20.45
N LEU A 297 11.91 4.62 20.17
CA LEU A 297 10.92 5.03 21.18
C LEU A 297 10.33 3.86 21.96
N VAL A 298 10.46 2.64 21.43
CA VAL A 298 9.91 1.44 22.05
C VAL A 298 10.57 1.20 23.42
N GLY A 299 9.74 1.20 24.47
CA GLY A 299 10.19 1.04 25.86
C GLY A 299 10.62 2.33 26.56
N LYS A 300 10.49 3.49 25.91
CA LYS A 300 10.70 4.82 26.53
C LYS A 300 9.46 5.26 27.32
N ALA A 301 9.64 6.21 28.23
CA ALA A 301 8.52 6.80 28.98
C ALA A 301 7.58 7.54 28.02
N VAL A 302 6.28 7.58 28.33
CA VAL A 302 5.26 8.16 27.44
C VAL A 302 5.58 9.62 27.10
N GLU A 303 6.05 10.39 28.09
CA GLU A 303 6.45 11.78 27.92
C GLU A 303 7.61 11.92 26.92
N GLU A 304 8.63 11.07 27.02
CA GLU A 304 9.77 11.04 26.09
C GLU A 304 9.33 10.65 24.68
N GLN A 305 8.44 9.65 24.57
CA GLN A 305 7.89 9.24 23.27
C GLN A 305 7.16 10.41 22.59
N ARG A 306 6.33 11.14 23.34
CA ARG A 306 5.56 12.28 22.83
C ARG A 306 6.45 13.44 22.38
N GLN A 307 7.40 13.82 23.24
CA GLN A 307 8.36 14.89 22.93
C GLN A 307 9.17 14.56 21.68
N MET A 308 9.67 13.33 21.58
CA MET A 308 10.48 12.91 20.45
C MET A 308 9.70 12.85 19.14
N VAL A 309 8.42 12.44 19.17
CA VAL A 309 7.58 12.46 17.97
C VAL A 309 7.26 13.88 17.52
N GLU A 310 6.93 14.80 18.44
CA GLU A 310 6.76 16.21 18.04
C GLU A 310 8.06 16.76 17.44
N LYS A 311 9.21 16.51 18.08
CA LYS A 311 10.52 16.95 17.57
C LYS A 311 10.81 16.35 16.19
N ALA A 312 10.54 15.06 16.00
CA ALA A 312 10.72 14.38 14.72
C ALA A 312 9.84 14.97 13.62
N VAL A 313 8.62 15.36 13.94
CA VAL A 313 7.68 16.00 13.01
C VAL A 313 8.08 17.44 12.70
N SER A 314 8.42 18.24 13.71
CA SER A 314 8.74 19.67 13.52
C SER A 314 10.11 19.88 12.87
N GLU A 315 11.10 19.05 13.20
CA GLU A 315 12.49 19.21 12.73
C GLU A 315 12.86 18.23 11.62
N GLY A 316 11.98 17.29 11.25
CA GLY A 316 12.26 16.30 10.22
C GLY A 316 13.36 15.31 10.62
N LEU A 317 13.40 14.88 11.88
CA LEU A 317 14.51 14.07 12.40
C LEU A 317 14.59 12.70 11.72
N SER A 318 15.80 12.35 11.28
CA SER A 318 16.11 10.99 10.83
C SER A 318 16.13 9.98 11.99
N SER A 319 16.04 8.68 11.69
CA SER A 319 16.12 7.63 12.72
C SER A 319 17.43 7.70 13.54
N ARG A 320 18.55 8.04 12.89
CA ARG A 320 19.85 8.21 13.55
C ARG A 320 19.84 9.42 14.49
N ALA A 321 19.21 10.52 14.08
CA ALA A 321 19.08 11.71 14.91
C ALA A 321 18.20 11.45 16.14
N ILE A 322 17.09 10.73 15.97
CA ILE A 322 16.24 10.28 17.09
C ILE A 322 17.04 9.41 18.06
N GLU A 323 17.80 8.43 17.56
CA GLU A 323 18.66 7.62 18.42
C GLU A 323 19.73 8.44 19.14
N ALA A 324 20.33 9.41 18.45
CA ALA A 324 21.34 10.30 19.03
C ALA A 324 20.74 11.19 20.13
N GLU A 325 19.56 11.77 19.92
CA GLU A 325 18.88 12.59 20.91
C GLU A 325 18.51 11.78 22.17
N ILE A 326 17.99 10.57 21.97
CA ILE A 326 17.64 9.65 23.05
C ILE A 326 18.87 9.20 23.86
N ARG A 327 20.03 9.06 23.21
CA ARG A 327 21.30 8.72 23.89
C ARG A 327 21.95 9.95 24.52
N GLY A 328 21.88 11.09 23.85
CA GLY A 328 22.45 12.39 24.24
C GLY A 328 21.73 13.05 25.40
N GLY A 329 20.51 12.61 25.75
CA GLY A 329 19.88 12.94 27.03
C GLY A 329 20.64 12.44 28.28
N ILE A 330 21.75 11.71 28.12
CA ILE A 330 22.66 11.29 29.20
C ILE A 330 24.01 12.01 29.13
N GLU A 331 24.38 12.66 28.02
CA GLU A 331 25.66 13.34 27.88
C GLU A 331 25.49 14.62 27.05
N GLU A 332 25.43 15.77 27.74
CA GLU A 332 25.73 17.07 27.14
C GLU A 332 27.15 17.04 26.51
N GLU A 333 27.29 17.76 25.40
CA GLU A 333 28.53 18.08 24.67
C GLU A 333 29.12 17.00 23.76
N ALA A 334 28.80 17.06 22.46
CA ALA A 334 29.75 17.53 21.44
C ALA A 334 29.29 17.18 20.00
N GLY A 335 29.35 18.20 19.13
CA GLY A 335 29.76 17.99 17.74
C GLY A 335 28.65 17.94 16.69
N VAL A 336 28.31 19.13 16.20
CA VAL A 336 27.76 19.35 14.85
C VAL A 336 28.63 18.64 13.81
N ILE A 337 28.08 17.70 13.03
CA ILE A 337 28.56 17.38 11.69
C ILE A 337 27.36 17.12 10.76
N LEU A 338 27.30 17.96 9.72
CA LEU A 338 26.43 17.85 8.55
C LEU A 338 27.01 16.86 7.53
N GLN A 339 26.09 16.23 6.79
CA GLN A 339 26.20 15.69 5.43
C GLN A 339 27.15 14.51 5.17
N GLU A 340 26.54 13.36 4.86
CA GLU A 340 26.84 12.58 3.65
C GLU A 340 25.66 11.62 3.39
N GLU A 341 24.89 11.91 2.34
CA GLU A 341 23.94 10.97 1.75
C GLU A 341 24.74 9.87 1.02
N GLU A 342 24.94 8.73 1.67
CA GLU A 342 25.27 7.50 0.96
C GLU A 342 23.98 6.74 0.63
N VAL A 343 23.72 6.68 -0.67
CA VAL A 343 22.73 5.82 -1.35
C VAL A 343 22.88 4.37 -0.88
N TYR A 344 22.00 3.93 0.02
CA TYR A 344 21.90 2.52 0.42
C TYR A 344 21.01 1.76 -0.58
N LEU A 345 21.60 1.36 -1.70
CA LEU A 345 21.04 0.31 -2.55
C LEU A 345 21.02 -1.01 -1.77
N GLY A 346 19.85 -1.67 -1.81
CA GLY A 346 19.44 -2.72 -0.90
C GLY A 346 20.37 -3.93 -0.80
N LYS A 347 20.53 -4.41 0.44
CA LYS A 347 21.03 -5.75 0.77
C LYS A 347 20.01 -6.52 1.58
N GLU A 348 18.89 -6.89 0.97
CA GLU A 348 18.04 -7.98 1.47
C GLU A 348 17.57 -8.89 0.34
N ALA A 349 18.54 -9.50 -0.33
CA ALA A 349 18.34 -10.74 -1.08
C ALA A 349 19.40 -11.77 -0.64
N LYS A 350 19.22 -12.29 0.58
CA LYS A 350 19.78 -13.58 0.98
C LYS A 350 18.64 -14.49 1.43
N ARG A 351 17.81 -14.90 0.47
CA ARG A 351 17.22 -16.23 0.52
C ARG A 351 18.28 -17.19 -0.01
N GLU A 352 18.62 -18.19 0.78
CA GLU A 352 19.46 -19.31 0.37
C GLU A 352 18.79 -20.05 -0.79
N LEU A 353 19.04 -19.59 -2.02
CA LEU A 353 19.11 -20.47 -3.17
C LEU A 353 20.46 -21.16 -3.06
N THR A 354 20.46 -22.46 -2.74
CA THR A 354 21.62 -23.32 -2.97
C THR A 354 21.89 -23.36 -4.48
N LEU A 355 22.59 -22.35 -4.97
CA LEU A 355 23.14 -22.33 -6.31
C LEU A 355 24.16 -23.47 -6.40
N PRO A 356 24.20 -24.23 -7.51
CA PRO A 356 25.29 -25.17 -7.76
C PRO A 356 26.64 -24.47 -7.55
N GLU A 357 27.57 -25.16 -6.90
CA GLU A 357 28.81 -24.55 -6.40
C GLU A 357 29.62 -23.85 -7.50
N GLU A 358 29.49 -24.33 -8.74
CA GLU A 358 30.05 -23.76 -9.97
C GLU A 358 29.52 -22.34 -10.25
N VAL A 359 28.22 -22.10 -10.05
CA VAL A 359 27.60 -20.78 -10.23
C VAL A 359 28.00 -19.84 -9.10
N SER A 360 28.10 -20.33 -7.86
CA SER A 360 28.62 -19.53 -6.74
C SER A 360 30.10 -19.21 -6.87
N ARG A 361 30.91 -20.08 -7.49
CA ARG A 361 32.31 -19.80 -7.84
C ARG A 361 32.38 -18.75 -8.95
N PHE A 362 31.53 -18.86 -9.98
CA PHE A 362 31.45 -17.88 -11.07
C PHE A 362 31.03 -16.48 -10.59
N LEU A 363 30.00 -16.38 -9.73
CA LEU A 363 29.57 -15.09 -9.20
C LEU A 363 30.62 -14.45 -8.27
N ARG A 364 31.39 -15.27 -7.54
CA ARG A 364 32.52 -14.81 -6.73
C ARG A 364 33.71 -14.38 -7.59
N SER A 365 34.00 -15.07 -8.69
CA SER A 365 35.06 -14.64 -9.62
C SER A 365 34.67 -13.34 -10.33
N LEU A 366 33.39 -13.15 -10.69
CA LEU A 366 32.90 -11.91 -11.29
C LEU A 366 32.95 -10.72 -10.32
N THR A 367 32.54 -10.89 -9.06
CA THR A 367 32.66 -9.80 -8.07
C THR A 367 34.10 -9.49 -7.72
N THR A 368 34.98 -10.50 -7.67
CA THR A 368 36.42 -10.29 -7.46
C THR A 368 37.08 -9.62 -8.67
N ALA A 369 36.66 -9.97 -9.88
CA ALA A 369 37.10 -9.31 -11.10
C ALA A 369 36.61 -7.86 -11.13
N ALA A 370 35.32 -7.59 -10.87
CA ALA A 370 34.76 -6.25 -10.82
C ALA A 370 35.47 -5.34 -9.81
N ALA A 371 35.75 -5.83 -8.60
CA ALA A 371 36.51 -5.08 -7.59
C ALA A 371 37.97 -4.82 -8.00
N ARG A 372 38.60 -5.76 -8.73
CA ARG A 372 39.92 -5.55 -9.34
C ARG A 372 39.86 -4.53 -10.49
N TYR A 373 38.76 -4.49 -11.25
CA TYR A 373 38.53 -3.52 -12.32
C TYR A 373 38.29 -2.11 -11.79
N GLU A 374 37.50 -1.93 -10.73
CA GLU A 374 37.34 -0.63 -10.06
C GLU A 374 38.67 -0.09 -9.54
N ALA A 375 39.51 -0.94 -8.94
CA ALA A 375 40.85 -0.55 -8.49
C ALA A 375 41.84 -0.25 -9.64
N LEU A 376 41.56 -0.69 -10.87
CA LEU A 376 42.37 -0.45 -12.07
C LEU A 376 41.88 0.76 -12.88
N LEU A 377 40.58 1.11 -12.79
CA LEU A 377 39.98 2.26 -13.47
C LEU A 377 40.60 3.59 -13.01
N ASP A 378 41.12 3.66 -11.79
CA ASP A 378 41.88 4.83 -11.30
C ASP A 378 43.26 5.01 -11.95
N LYS A 379 43.78 4.02 -12.70
CA LYS A 379 45.19 3.98 -13.13
C LYS A 379 45.42 3.65 -14.60
N ILE A 380 44.39 3.41 -15.41
CA ILE A 380 44.54 2.91 -16.79
C ILE A 380 43.69 3.72 -17.78
N ASN A 381 44.27 4.05 -18.93
CA ASN A 381 43.59 4.71 -20.06
C ASN A 381 42.52 3.78 -20.65
N GLU A 382 41.32 4.31 -20.95
CA GLU A 382 40.16 3.57 -21.51
C GLU A 382 40.51 2.59 -22.63
N ASN A 383 41.47 2.94 -23.51
CA ASN A 383 41.88 2.08 -24.61
C ASN A 383 42.57 0.77 -24.17
N GLN A 384 43.22 0.77 -23.01
CA GLN A 384 43.83 -0.43 -22.43
C GLN A 384 42.79 -1.31 -21.71
N VAL A 385 41.72 -0.71 -21.18
CA VAL A 385 40.59 -1.44 -20.57
C VAL A 385 39.80 -2.22 -21.63
N LEU A 386 39.54 -1.59 -22.78
CA LEU A 386 38.89 -2.24 -23.92
C LEU A 386 39.73 -3.42 -24.45
N ALA A 387 41.04 -3.27 -24.57
CA ALA A 387 41.93 -4.34 -25.00
C ALA A 387 41.94 -5.55 -24.04
N LEU A 388 41.88 -5.31 -22.73
CA LEU A 388 41.81 -6.37 -21.71
C LEU A 388 40.47 -7.10 -21.75
N LEU A 389 39.35 -6.38 -21.89
CA LEU A 389 38.02 -6.97 -22.02
C LEU A 389 37.90 -7.83 -23.29
N GLU A 390 38.46 -7.38 -24.40
CA GLU A 390 38.51 -8.17 -25.64
C GLU A 390 39.35 -9.44 -25.50
N ALA A 391 40.49 -9.37 -24.80
CA ALA A 391 41.35 -10.54 -24.57
C ALA A 391 40.67 -11.58 -23.67
N GLU A 392 40.01 -11.13 -22.59
CA GLU A 392 39.26 -12.01 -21.68
C GLU A 392 38.09 -12.68 -22.43
N LEU A 393 37.34 -11.91 -23.24
CA LEU A 393 36.25 -12.44 -24.06
C LEU A 393 36.72 -13.49 -25.07
N ARG A 394 37.88 -13.28 -25.72
CA ARG A 394 38.46 -14.28 -26.63
C ARG A 394 38.83 -15.57 -25.89
N SER A 395 39.42 -15.47 -24.69
CA SER A 395 39.74 -16.63 -23.85
C SER A 395 38.48 -17.44 -23.49
N TYR A 396 37.37 -16.76 -23.15
CA TYR A 396 36.09 -17.43 -22.91
C TYR A 396 35.50 -18.07 -24.16
N ASP A 397 35.64 -17.42 -25.32
CA ASP A 397 35.10 -17.92 -26.57
C ASP A 397 35.88 -19.16 -27.07
N GLU A 398 37.18 -19.23 -26.77
CA GLU A 398 38.04 -20.41 -26.97
C GLU A 398 37.69 -21.54 -25.99
N ALA A 399 37.50 -21.23 -24.71
CA ALA A 399 37.04 -22.20 -23.70
C ALA A 399 35.65 -22.76 -24.04
N ALA A 400 34.73 -21.93 -24.53
CA ALA A 400 33.39 -22.32 -24.95
C ALA A 400 33.39 -23.17 -26.23
N ARG A 401 34.37 -22.98 -27.13
CA ARG A 401 34.57 -23.86 -28.30
C ARG A 401 35.10 -25.25 -27.90
N GLY A 402 35.88 -25.33 -26.82
CA GLY A 402 36.26 -26.61 -26.20
C GLY A 402 35.09 -27.33 -25.52
N ALA A 403 34.15 -26.59 -24.94
CA ALA A 403 32.96 -27.11 -24.27
C ALA A 403 31.77 -27.33 -25.24
N GLN A 404 31.92 -28.25 -26.19
CA GLN A 404 31.02 -28.42 -27.32
C GLN A 404 29.63 -29.07 -27.03
N ARG A 405 28.99 -28.82 -25.88
CA ARG A 405 27.63 -29.35 -25.57
C ARG A 405 26.65 -28.46 -24.79
N ALA A 406 26.83 -27.14 -24.69
CA ALA A 406 25.81 -26.27 -24.07
C ALA A 406 25.38 -25.12 -25.00
N ARG A 407 24.25 -25.29 -25.71
CA ARG A 407 23.62 -24.27 -26.55
C ARG A 407 22.85 -23.24 -25.70
N THR A 408 23.53 -22.42 -24.90
CA THR A 408 22.81 -21.35 -24.15
C THR A 408 23.55 -20.09 -23.69
N PRO A 409 24.88 -19.87 -23.84
CA PRO A 409 25.49 -18.61 -23.38
C PRO A 409 25.61 -17.51 -24.46
N ARG A 410 25.59 -17.85 -25.76
CA ARG A 410 25.89 -16.86 -26.83
C ARG A 410 24.86 -15.73 -27.00
N ARG A 411 23.59 -15.97 -26.65
CA ARG A 411 22.52 -14.98 -26.83
C ARG A 411 22.54 -13.89 -25.75
N ARG A 412 22.97 -14.22 -24.53
CA ARG A 412 23.00 -13.28 -23.40
C ARG A 412 24.19 -12.34 -23.43
N VAL A 413 25.35 -12.82 -23.87
CA VAL A 413 26.56 -11.98 -24.02
C VAL A 413 26.36 -10.95 -25.13
N ARG A 414 25.74 -11.33 -26.24
CA ARG A 414 25.40 -10.40 -27.33
C ARG A 414 24.40 -9.31 -26.89
N HIS A 415 23.46 -9.67 -26.02
CA HIS A 415 22.48 -8.73 -25.46
C HIS A 415 23.14 -7.73 -24.51
N LEU A 416 24.08 -8.17 -23.67
CA LEU A 416 24.86 -7.29 -22.79
C LEU A 416 25.75 -6.31 -23.56
N LEU A 417 26.38 -6.76 -24.66
CA LEU A 417 27.14 -5.85 -25.54
C LEU A 417 26.26 -4.81 -26.24
N THR A 418 25.00 -5.16 -26.54
CA THR A 418 24.04 -4.21 -27.12
C THR A 418 23.60 -3.17 -26.09
N LEU A 419 23.48 -3.56 -24.82
CA LEU A 419 23.16 -2.64 -23.73
C LEU A 419 24.32 -1.68 -23.43
N LEU A 420 25.57 -2.17 -23.50
CA LEU A 420 26.76 -1.33 -23.29
C LEU A 420 26.99 -0.34 -24.45
N GLY A 421 26.67 -0.73 -25.69
CA GLY A 421 26.73 0.20 -26.84
C GLY A 421 25.69 1.32 -26.78
N LYS A 422 24.55 1.10 -26.11
CA LYS A 422 23.49 2.10 -25.94
C LYS A 422 23.72 3.10 -24.80
N ILE A 423 24.76 2.88 -23.99
CA ILE A 423 25.12 3.78 -22.89
C ILE A 423 26.08 4.89 -23.38
N ASN A 424 26.58 4.78 -24.62
CA ASN A 424 27.48 5.76 -25.26
C ASN A 424 26.82 6.58 -26.40
N GLU A 425 25.49 6.60 -26.46
CA GLU A 425 24.68 7.62 -27.16
C GLU A 425 23.88 8.38 -26.10
#